data_AF-A0A847L913-F1
#
_entry.id   AF-A0A847L913-F1
#
_cell.length_a   1.000
_cell.length_b   1.000
_cell.length_c   1.000
_cell.angle_alpha   90.00
_cell.angle_beta   90.00
_cell.angle_gamma   90.00
#
_symmetry.space_group_name_H-M   'P 1'
#
loop_
_entity.id
_entity.type
_entity.pdbx_description
1 polymer ?
#
loop_
_entity_poly.entity_id
_entity_poly.type
_entity_poly.pdbx_seq_one_letter_code
_entity_poly.pdbx_strand_id
1 'polypeptide(L)'
;FMPPLSGQIRNQRWRDSNGAWIRSEIWACVAPGCRWLAAQYAWEDACVDHGAGEGTWAEVFTATVESAAFVESDRDRLIEIGLSYIPQDCRVAAGMAEAAGIWATGAGRAAIAAGDVPAAAWAPAGTRSCRPTWRRLASGI
;
A
#
# COMPACT_ATOMS: atom_id res chain seq x y z
N PHE A 1 10.46 21.92 -0.47
CA PHE A 1 11.24 20.80 -1.02
C PHE A 1 10.52 20.30 -2.27
N MET A 2 11.23 19.83 -3.29
CA MET A 2 10.62 19.17 -4.46
C MET A 2 10.26 17.72 -4.13
N PRO A 3 9.33 17.08 -4.87
CA PRO A 3 9.10 15.64 -4.77
C PRO A 3 10.38 14.84 -5.10
N PRO A 4 10.59 13.64 -4.51
CA PRO A 4 9.76 13.00 -3.48
C PRO A 4 10.00 13.57 -2.07
N LEU A 5 10.91 14.54 -1.92
CA LEU A 5 11.33 15.04 -0.62
C LEU A 5 10.23 15.81 0.12
N SER A 6 9.32 16.45 -0.63
CA SER A 6 8.10 17.09 -0.10
C SER A 6 7.21 16.12 0.69
N GLY A 7 7.00 14.90 0.18
CA GLY A 7 6.21 13.87 0.84
C GLY A 7 6.99 13.05 1.87
N GLN A 8 8.32 13.16 1.88
CA GLN A 8 9.20 12.38 2.77
C GLN A 8 9.54 13.10 4.08
N ILE A 9 9.92 14.38 4.01
CA ILE A 9 10.45 15.12 5.17
C ILE A 9 9.31 15.49 6.14
N ARG A 10 9.53 15.23 7.44
CA ARG A 10 8.59 15.57 8.53
C ARG A 10 7.20 14.95 8.35
N ASN A 11 7.11 13.85 7.59
CA ASN A 11 5.86 13.17 7.28
C ASN A 11 5.84 11.69 7.71
N GLN A 12 6.53 11.34 8.80
CA GLN A 12 6.61 9.96 9.26
C GLN A 12 5.25 9.36 9.68
N ARG A 13 4.26 10.21 9.94
CA ARG A 13 2.92 9.80 10.36
C ARG A 13 2.00 9.45 9.19
N TRP A 14 2.14 10.11 8.04
CA TRP A 14 1.14 10.03 6.97
C TRP A 14 1.68 9.51 5.64
N ARG A 15 3.00 9.51 5.42
CA ARG A 15 3.60 9.00 4.17
C ARG A 15 3.30 7.52 3.87
N ASP A 16 2.89 6.77 4.89
CA ASP A 16 2.53 5.35 4.81
C ASP A 16 1.00 5.14 4.94
N SER A 17 0.20 6.21 4.85
CA SER A 17 -1.26 6.18 4.96
C SER A 17 -1.95 5.93 3.61
N ASN A 18 -3.28 5.86 3.63
CA ASN A 18 -4.09 5.52 2.45
C ASN A 18 -4.40 6.68 1.51
N GLY A 19 -3.97 7.91 1.83
CA GLY A 19 -4.31 9.10 1.06
C GLY A 19 -3.83 9.06 -0.40
N ALA A 20 -2.74 8.35 -0.66
CA ALA A 20 -2.23 8.09 -2.00
C ALA A 20 -3.17 7.14 -2.78
N TRP A 21 -3.20 5.86 -2.38
CA TRP A 21 -3.82 4.79 -3.19
C TRP A 21 -5.34 4.85 -3.34
N ILE A 22 -6.06 5.66 -2.57
CA ILE A 22 -7.49 5.96 -2.82
C ILE A 22 -7.74 6.75 -4.12
N ARG A 23 -6.68 7.15 -4.82
CA ARG A 23 -6.74 7.93 -6.08
C ARG A 23 -6.29 7.12 -7.30
N SER A 24 -5.90 5.87 -7.09
CA SER A 24 -5.29 5.00 -8.10
C SER A 24 -6.20 4.78 -9.32
N GLU A 25 -7.52 4.78 -9.12
CA GLU A 25 -8.51 4.56 -10.18
C GLU A 25 -8.41 5.63 -11.28
N ILE A 26 -8.00 6.86 -10.92
CA ILE A 26 -7.81 7.95 -11.88
C ILE A 26 -6.75 7.55 -12.91
N TRP A 27 -5.59 7.11 -12.43
CA TRP A 27 -4.45 6.76 -13.28
C TRP A 27 -4.70 5.48 -14.07
N ALA A 28 -5.40 4.52 -13.48
CA ALA A 28 -5.86 3.33 -14.18
C ALA A 28 -6.80 3.66 -15.35
N CYS A 29 -7.74 4.59 -15.16
CA CYS A 29 -8.70 5.00 -16.18
C CYS A 29 -8.08 5.89 -17.27
N VAL A 30 -7.04 6.67 -16.94
CA VAL A 30 -6.28 7.45 -17.93
C VAL A 30 -5.42 6.54 -18.81
N ALA A 31 -4.91 5.43 -18.26
CA ALA A 31 -4.02 4.49 -18.94
C ALA A 31 -4.57 3.05 -18.90
N PRO A 32 -5.76 2.76 -19.47
CA PRO A 32 -6.38 1.43 -19.38
C PRO A 32 -5.59 0.41 -20.20
N GLY A 33 -5.24 -0.73 -19.59
CA GLY A 33 -4.34 -1.75 -20.16
C GLY A 33 -2.88 -1.32 -20.30
N CYS A 34 -2.57 -0.03 -20.12
CA CYS A 34 -1.24 0.57 -20.24
C CYS A 34 -0.58 0.72 -18.87
N ARG A 35 -0.33 -0.43 -18.23
CA ARG A 35 0.13 -0.55 -16.84
C ARG A 35 1.36 0.28 -16.50
N TRP A 36 2.34 0.34 -17.42
CA TRP A 36 3.57 1.09 -17.20
C TRP A 36 3.32 2.60 -17.07
N LEU A 37 2.36 3.14 -17.82
CA LEU A 37 2.03 4.56 -17.78
C LEU A 37 1.19 4.87 -16.53
N ALA A 38 0.26 3.98 -16.17
CA ALA A 38 -0.47 4.08 -14.91
C ALA A 38 0.49 4.08 -13.70
N ALA A 39 1.50 3.21 -13.69
CA ALA A 39 2.52 3.17 -12.65
C ALA A 39 3.31 4.48 -12.53
N GLN A 40 3.71 5.07 -13.67
CA GLN A 40 4.44 6.33 -13.69
C GLN A 40 3.62 7.47 -13.13
N TYR A 41 2.37 7.63 -13.59
CA TYR A 41 1.50 8.69 -13.08
C TYR A 41 1.16 8.51 -11.60
N ALA A 42 0.87 7.27 -11.16
CA ALA A 42 0.65 6.97 -9.76
C ALA A 42 1.87 7.32 -8.89
N TRP A 43 3.08 7.04 -9.35
CA TRP A 43 4.30 7.42 -8.63
C TRP A 43 4.49 8.94 -8.58
N GLU A 44 4.39 9.61 -9.73
CA GLU A 44 4.56 11.06 -9.85
C GLU A 44 3.57 11.81 -8.95
N ASP A 45 2.35 11.31 -8.88
CA ASP A 45 1.28 11.84 -8.04
C ASP A 45 1.54 11.58 -6.55
N ALA A 46 1.67 10.31 -6.16
CA ALA A 46 1.81 9.91 -4.76
C ALA A 46 3.10 10.43 -4.11
N CYS A 47 4.19 10.58 -4.86
CA CYS A 47 5.47 10.99 -4.26
C CYS A 47 5.45 12.43 -3.74
N VAL A 48 4.49 13.25 -4.18
CA VAL A 48 4.34 14.66 -3.76
C VAL A 48 4.06 14.76 -2.27
N ASP A 49 3.21 13.88 -1.72
CA ASP A 49 2.74 13.91 -0.33
C ASP A 49 3.02 12.61 0.46
N HIS A 50 3.39 11.51 -0.20
CA HIS A 50 3.81 10.24 0.44
C HIS A 50 5.29 9.88 0.21
N GLY A 51 6.02 10.69 -0.58
CA GLY A 51 7.45 10.52 -0.79
C GLY A 51 7.79 9.15 -1.38
N ALA A 52 8.77 8.45 -0.79
CA ALA A 52 9.07 7.05 -1.12
C ALA A 52 8.54 6.11 -0.02
N GLY A 53 7.39 6.44 0.58
CA GLY A 53 6.72 5.65 1.61
C GLY A 53 5.82 4.55 1.05
N GLU A 54 5.22 3.77 1.96
CA GLU A 54 4.32 2.68 1.60
C GLU A 54 3.04 3.16 0.93
N GLY A 55 2.60 4.40 1.19
CA GLY A 55 1.44 4.99 0.51
C GLY A 55 1.68 5.13 -1.00
N THR A 56 2.89 5.54 -1.39
CA THR A 56 3.33 5.65 -2.79
C THR A 56 3.34 4.28 -3.48
N TRP A 57 3.93 3.27 -2.84
CA TRP A 57 3.97 1.92 -3.40
C TRP A 57 2.58 1.27 -3.46
N ALA A 58 1.71 1.56 -2.50
CA ALA A 58 0.33 1.11 -2.53
C ALA A 58 -0.43 1.71 -3.73
N GLU A 59 -0.20 2.98 -4.06
CA GLU A 59 -0.86 3.61 -5.22
C GLU A 59 -0.37 3.02 -6.53
N VAL A 60 0.94 2.82 -6.68
CA VAL A 60 1.52 2.15 -7.86
C VAL A 60 1.00 0.72 -8.02
N PHE A 61 0.94 -0.04 -6.93
CA PHE A 61 0.35 -1.39 -6.93
C PHE A 61 -1.10 -1.36 -7.39
N THR A 62 -1.95 -0.55 -6.77
CA THR A 62 -3.38 -0.54 -7.07
C THR A 62 -3.65 -0.04 -8.49
N ALA A 63 -3.01 1.06 -8.92
CA ALA A 63 -3.21 1.63 -10.26
C ALA A 63 -2.78 0.65 -11.37
N THR A 64 -1.74 -0.14 -11.15
CA THR A 64 -1.29 -1.14 -12.13
C THR A 64 -2.20 -2.36 -12.19
N VAL A 65 -2.73 -2.81 -11.04
CA VAL A 65 -3.77 -3.87 -10.97
C VAL A 65 -5.03 -3.41 -11.70
N GLU A 66 -5.53 -2.22 -11.41
CA GLU A 66 -6.75 -1.68 -12.01
C GLU A 66 -6.59 -1.41 -13.50
N SER A 67 -5.47 -0.82 -13.91
CA SER A 67 -5.14 -0.64 -15.34
C SER A 67 -5.12 -2.00 -16.06
N ALA A 68 -4.54 -3.03 -15.44
CA ALA A 68 -4.50 -4.38 -16.00
C ALA A 68 -5.90 -5.01 -16.14
N ALA A 69 -6.80 -4.72 -15.20
CA ALA A 69 -8.14 -5.31 -15.14
C ALA A 69 -9.03 -4.96 -16.36
N PHE A 70 -8.66 -3.94 -17.14
CA PHE A 70 -9.31 -3.64 -18.42
C PHE A 70 -9.08 -4.73 -19.49
N VAL A 71 -8.01 -5.52 -19.38
CA VAL A 71 -7.60 -6.50 -20.41
C VAL A 71 -7.25 -7.88 -19.85
N GLU A 72 -7.20 -8.05 -18.53
CA GLU A 72 -6.96 -9.31 -17.82
C GLU A 72 -8.06 -9.51 -16.77
N SER A 73 -8.56 -10.74 -16.64
CA SER A 73 -9.66 -11.08 -15.72
C SER A 73 -9.26 -12.11 -14.67
N ASP A 74 -8.13 -12.77 -14.83
CA ASP A 74 -7.60 -13.69 -13.82
C ASP A 74 -7.06 -12.91 -12.61
N ARG A 75 -7.69 -13.11 -11.44
CA ARG A 75 -7.33 -12.44 -10.19
C ARG A 75 -5.85 -12.61 -9.84
N ASP A 76 -5.33 -13.83 -9.94
CA ASP A 76 -3.98 -14.13 -9.45
C ASP A 76 -2.94 -13.48 -10.36
N ARG A 77 -3.15 -13.50 -11.67
CA ARG A 77 -2.35 -12.73 -12.62
C ARG A 77 -2.41 -11.23 -12.39
N LEU A 78 -3.58 -10.68 -12.08
CA LEU A 78 -3.71 -9.25 -11.76
C LEU A 78 -2.83 -8.88 -10.55
N ILE A 79 -2.84 -9.70 -9.50
CA ILE A 79 -1.99 -9.49 -8.32
C ILE A 79 -0.51 -9.61 -8.67
N GLU A 80 -0.12 -10.65 -9.43
CA GLU A 80 1.26 -10.84 -9.90
C GLU A 80 1.76 -9.63 -10.71
N ILE A 81 0.91 -9.12 -11.61
CA ILE A 81 1.19 -7.92 -12.38
C ILE A 81 1.45 -6.73 -11.44
N GLY A 82 0.55 -6.44 -10.50
CA GLY A 82 0.72 -5.33 -9.56
C GLY A 82 2.02 -5.43 -8.76
N LEU A 83 2.32 -6.63 -8.25
CA LEU A 83 3.54 -6.91 -7.49
C LEU A 83 4.83 -6.70 -8.32
N SER A 84 4.77 -6.87 -9.65
CA SER A 84 5.92 -6.65 -10.52
C SER A 84 6.34 -5.18 -10.69
N TYR A 85 5.48 -4.23 -10.28
CA TYR A 85 5.74 -2.78 -10.39
C TYR A 85 6.22 -2.12 -9.08
N ILE A 86 6.34 -2.88 -8.00
CA ILE A 86 6.76 -2.36 -6.69
C ILE A 86 8.01 -3.10 -6.17
N PRO A 87 8.78 -2.51 -5.24
CA PRO A 87 9.89 -3.22 -4.60
C PRO A 87 9.42 -4.50 -3.88
N GLN A 88 10.11 -5.61 -4.08
CA GLN A 88 9.74 -6.90 -3.49
C GLN A 88 9.83 -6.92 -1.95
N ASP A 89 10.60 -6.00 -1.38
CA ASP A 89 10.84 -5.87 0.07
C ASP A 89 9.96 -4.79 0.74
N CYS A 90 9.04 -4.15 0.01
CA CYS A 90 8.08 -3.22 0.61
C CYS A 90 6.96 -3.94 1.38
N ARG A 91 6.29 -3.24 2.29
CA ARG A 91 5.25 -3.83 3.13
C ARG A 91 3.98 -4.18 2.34
N VAL A 92 3.69 -3.46 1.26
CA VAL A 92 2.58 -3.80 0.36
C VAL A 92 2.79 -5.19 -0.24
N ALA A 93 3.98 -5.47 -0.78
CA ALA A 93 4.31 -6.78 -1.35
C ALA A 93 4.19 -7.90 -0.30
N ALA A 94 4.72 -7.68 0.91
CA ALA A 94 4.60 -8.63 2.01
C ALA A 94 3.15 -8.90 2.42
N GLY A 95 2.33 -7.85 2.54
CA GLY A 95 0.92 -7.97 2.91
C GLY A 95 0.10 -8.71 1.85
N MET A 96 0.36 -8.47 0.57
CA MET A 96 -0.29 -9.19 -0.52
C MET A 96 0.10 -10.68 -0.56
N ALA A 97 1.38 -11.00 -0.30
CA ALA A 97 1.83 -12.39 -0.21
C ALA A 97 1.16 -13.13 0.97
N GLU A 98 1.05 -12.48 2.13
CA GLU A 98 0.33 -13.03 3.29
C GLU A 98 -1.15 -13.27 2.96
N ALA A 99 -1.82 -12.29 2.36
CA ALA A 99 -3.22 -12.41 1.96
C ALA A 99 -3.44 -13.54 0.94
N ALA A 100 -2.55 -13.68 -0.05
CA ALA A 100 -2.58 -14.76 -1.03
C ALA A 100 -2.37 -16.14 -0.37
N GLY A 101 -1.46 -16.24 0.60
CA GLY A 101 -1.27 -17.46 1.38
C GLY A 101 -2.51 -17.86 2.16
N ILE A 102 -3.12 -16.91 2.89
CA ILE A 102 -4.38 -17.15 3.62
C ILE A 102 -5.49 -17.58 2.65
N TRP A 103 -5.60 -16.92 1.51
CA TRP A 103 -6.58 -17.26 0.48
C TRP A 103 -6.44 -18.69 -0.02
N ALA A 104 -5.21 -19.13 -0.30
CA ALA A 104 -4.91 -20.47 -0.79
C ALA A 104 -5.30 -21.58 0.21
N THR A 105 -5.23 -21.31 1.51
CA THR A 105 -5.67 -22.28 2.54
C THR A 105 -7.19 -22.44 2.65
N GLY A 106 -7.97 -21.48 2.12
CA GLY A 106 -9.41 -21.42 2.33
C GLY A 106 -9.84 -21.02 3.77
N ALA A 107 -8.89 -20.82 4.69
CA ALA A 107 -9.16 -20.52 6.09
C ALA A 107 -10.03 -19.27 6.28
N GLY A 108 -9.79 -18.22 5.47
CA GLY A 108 -10.61 -17.01 5.51
C GLY A 108 -12.08 -17.25 5.16
N ARG A 109 -12.36 -18.11 4.17
CA ARG A 109 -13.75 -18.46 3.80
C ARG A 109 -14.41 -19.34 4.86
N ALA A 110 -13.65 -20.26 5.44
CA ALA A 110 -14.13 -21.10 6.53
C ALA A 110 -14.51 -20.27 7.75
N ALA A 111 -13.67 -19.31 8.15
CA ALA A 111 -13.97 -18.39 9.24
C ALA A 111 -15.21 -17.52 8.97
N ILE A 112 -15.35 -17.00 7.73
CA ILE A 112 -16.55 -16.25 7.33
C ILE A 112 -17.81 -17.12 7.42
N ALA A 113 -17.76 -18.36 6.91
CA ALA A 113 -18.89 -19.28 6.94
C ALA A 113 -19.26 -19.70 8.37
N ALA A 114 -18.28 -19.81 9.27
CA ALA A 114 -18.49 -20.13 10.68
C ALA A 114 -19.03 -18.94 11.51
N GLY A 115 -19.02 -17.73 10.97
CA GLY A 115 -19.32 -16.51 11.74
C GLY A 115 -18.18 -16.10 12.67
N ASP A 116 -17.00 -16.72 12.54
CA ASP A 116 -15.79 -16.47 13.31
C ASP A 116 -14.99 -15.27 12.77
N VAL A 117 -15.67 -14.33 12.08
CA VAL A 117 -15.04 -13.07 11.67
C VAL A 117 -14.98 -12.19 12.91
N PRO A 118 -13.79 -11.92 13.50
CA PRO A 118 -13.72 -11.01 14.62
C PRO A 118 -14.27 -9.66 14.18
N ALA A 119 -15.26 -9.14 14.92
CA ALA A 119 -15.85 -7.84 14.68
C ALA A 119 -14.75 -6.77 14.65
N ALA A 120 -14.42 -6.31 13.45
CA ALA A 120 -13.44 -5.25 13.16
C ALA A 120 -12.20 -5.27 14.09
N ALA A 121 -11.36 -6.30 13.98
CA ALA A 121 -10.00 -6.23 14.51
C ALA A 121 -9.09 -5.39 13.59
N TRP A 122 -9.48 -4.16 13.27
CA TRP A 122 -8.47 -3.11 13.05
C TRP A 122 -7.92 -2.75 14.43
N ALA A 123 -7.13 -3.65 15.00
CA ALA A 123 -6.12 -3.24 15.94
C ALA A 123 -5.05 -2.59 15.05
N PRO A 124 -4.69 -1.31 15.23
CA PRO A 124 -3.49 -0.80 14.57
C PRO A 124 -2.39 -1.78 14.96
N ALA A 125 -1.83 -2.49 13.97
CA ALA A 125 -0.71 -3.40 14.17
C ALA A 125 0.22 -2.65 15.10
N GLY A 126 0.39 -3.22 16.31
CA GLY A 126 0.92 -2.50 17.45
C GLY A 126 2.03 -1.62 16.95
N THR A 127 1.92 -0.33 17.24
CA THR A 127 3.12 0.48 17.24
C THR A 127 4.08 -0.32 18.11
N ARG A 128 5.00 -1.08 17.49
CA ARG A 128 6.32 -1.21 18.09
C ARG A 128 6.69 0.24 18.20
N SER A 129 6.50 0.77 19.40
CA SER A 129 6.86 2.12 19.69
C SER A 129 8.33 2.18 19.30
N CYS A 130 8.63 2.77 18.14
CA CYS A 130 9.77 3.64 18.07
C CYS A 130 9.42 4.73 19.07
N ARG A 131 9.65 4.43 20.37
CA ARG A 131 9.62 5.44 21.42
C ARG A 131 10.53 6.52 20.89
N PRO A 132 10.05 7.74 20.68
CA PRO A 132 10.95 8.82 20.39
C PRO A 132 11.89 8.90 21.60
N THR A 133 13.18 8.66 21.41
CA THR A 133 14.19 8.71 22.49
C THR A 133 14.40 10.13 23.03
N TRP A 134 13.60 11.12 22.64
CA TRP A 134 13.73 12.50 23.10
C TRP A 134 13.06 12.82 24.45
N ARG A 135 12.32 11.90 25.09
CA ARG A 135 11.84 12.08 26.48
C ARG A 135 12.78 11.48 27.53
N ARG A 136 14.05 11.93 27.53
CA ARG A 136 15.00 11.77 28.65
C ARG A 136 16.03 12.91 28.75
N LEU A 137 15.66 14.15 28.42
CA LEU A 137 16.45 15.35 28.75
C LEU A 137 15.55 16.54 29.13
N ALA A 138 14.64 16.35 30.09
CA ALA A 138 13.87 17.45 30.69
C ALA A 138 13.58 17.20 32.18
N SER A 139 14.60 16.74 32.90
CA SER A 139 14.64 16.79 34.36
C SER A 139 16.11 16.74 34.78
N GLY A 140 16.75 17.91 34.74
CA GLY A 140 18.15 18.11 35.10
C GLY A 140 18.81 19.29 34.38
N ILE A 141 18.23 20.49 34.54
CA ILE A 141 18.76 21.87 34.56
C ILE A 141 17.56 22.81 34.40
#